data_AF-A0A534AY59-F1
#
_entry.id   AF-A0A534AY59-F1
#
_cell.length_a   1.000
_cell.length_b   1.000
_cell.length_c   1.000
_cell.angle_alpha   90.00
_cell.angle_beta   90.00
_cell.angle_gamma   90.00
#
_symmetry.space_group_name_H-M   'P 1'
#
loop_
_entity.id
_entity.type
_entity.pdbx_description
1 polymer ?
#
loop_
_entity_poly.entity_id
_entity_poly.type
_entity_poly.pdbx_seq_one_letter_code
_entity_poly.pdbx_strand_id
1 'polypeptide(L)'
;MLQAFIRYLTPAVLDAVVGVGLIGMALWALTPDALGEDAARVSRASAFLATVVAFFIAEIGDKTQIATVALAAAYSNLIAVVAGTTAGMVLANAPVVFLGKAFSDRLPLKAIHYVASGLFLVLGVVFLVRAVHRTI
;
A
#
# COMPACT_ATOMS: atom_id res chain seq x y z
N MET A 1 -24.72 -8.07 16.33
CA MET A 1 -23.29 -8.41 16.19
C MET A 1 -22.50 -7.32 15.45
N LEU A 2 -22.91 -6.93 14.23
CA LEU A 2 -22.22 -5.88 13.44
C LEU A 2 -22.18 -4.49 14.12
N GLN A 3 -23.27 -4.07 14.78
CA GLN A 3 -23.32 -2.77 15.46
C GLN A 3 -22.45 -2.69 16.73
N ALA A 4 -22.17 -3.82 17.38
CA ALA A 4 -21.27 -3.86 18.53
C ALA A 4 -19.80 -3.67 18.09
N PHE A 5 -19.43 -4.19 16.91
CA PHE A 5 -18.11 -4.03 16.32
C PHE A 5 -17.86 -2.59 15.83
N ILE A 6 -18.84 -1.99 15.15
CA ILE A 6 -18.75 -0.60 14.64
C ILE A 6 -18.52 0.40 15.80
N ARG A 7 -19.04 0.09 17.00
CA ARG A 7 -18.81 0.93 18.19
C ARG A 7 -17.34 1.01 18.63
N TYR A 8 -16.53 0.00 18.30
CA TYR A 8 -15.09 0.00 18.60
C TYR A 8 -14.24 0.67 17.49
N LEU A 9 -14.78 0.85 16.28
CA LEU A 9 -14.12 1.60 15.19
C LEU A 9 -14.35 3.11 15.33
N THR A 10 -13.93 3.70 16.45
CA THR A 10 -13.93 5.15 16.56
C THR A 10 -12.82 5.74 15.67
N PRO A 11 -12.99 6.98 15.15
CA PRO A 11 -11.95 7.62 14.34
C PRO A 11 -10.60 7.74 15.07
N ALA A 12 -10.63 7.86 16.40
CA ALA A 12 -9.43 7.86 17.23
C ALA A 12 -8.73 6.49 17.24
N VAL A 13 -9.47 5.39 17.39
CA VAL A 13 -8.90 4.03 17.33
C VAL A 13 -8.33 3.74 15.94
N LEU A 14 -9.02 4.16 14.86
CA LEU A 14 -8.51 4.01 13.49
C LEU A 14 -7.20 4.79 13.28
N ASP A 15 -7.18 6.06 13.67
CA ASP A 15 -5.98 6.89 13.54
C ASP A 15 -4.83 6.34 14.41
N ALA A 16 -5.12 5.78 15.59
CA ALA A 16 -4.13 5.15 16.46
C ALA A 16 -3.56 3.85 15.86
N VAL A 17 -4.42 2.95 15.36
CA VAL A 17 -4.00 1.68 14.75
C VAL A 17 -3.13 1.94 13.52
N VAL A 18 -3.54 2.89 12.67
CA VAL A 18 -2.74 3.30 11.51
C VAL A 18 -1.41 3.91 11.96
N GLY A 19 -1.43 4.81 12.94
CA GLY A 19 -0.22 5.46 13.46
C GLY A 19 0.80 4.46 14.01
N VAL A 20 0.36 3.52 14.86
CA VAL A 20 1.21 2.44 15.39
C VAL A 20 1.72 1.54 14.26
N GLY A 21 0.86 1.18 13.30
CA GLY A 21 1.25 0.37 12.14
C GLY A 21 2.34 1.03 11.30
N LEU A 22 2.21 2.33 11.00
CA LEU A 22 3.20 3.09 10.25
C LEU A 22 4.55 3.19 10.99
N ILE A 23 4.54 3.35 12.32
CA ILE A 23 5.78 3.33 13.12
C ILE A 23 6.40 1.92 13.08
N GLY A 24 5.58 0.87 13.21
CA GLY A 24 6.04 -0.51 13.05
C GLY A 24 6.72 -0.73 11.69
N MET A 25 6.11 -0.24 10.60
CA MET A 25 6.70 -0.27 9.26
C MET A 25 7.99 0.55 9.15
N ALA A 26 8.06 1.72 9.80
CA ALA A 26 9.26 2.56 9.80
C ALA A 26 10.44 1.83 10.45
N LEU A 27 10.20 1.14 11.57
CA LEU A 27 11.20 0.34 12.27
C LEU A 27 11.59 -0.90 11.45
N TRP A 28 10.62 -1.58 10.84
CA TRP A 28 10.88 -2.76 10.03
C TRP A 28 11.65 -2.44 8.74
N ALA A 29 11.39 -1.30 8.11
CA ALA A 29 12.10 -0.84 6.91
C ALA A 29 13.60 -0.55 7.15
N LEU A 30 14.04 -0.44 8.41
CA LEU A 30 15.45 -0.30 8.77
C LEU A 30 16.16 -1.66 8.93
N THR A 31 15.41 -2.76 9.00
CA THR A 31 15.99 -4.10 9.04
C THR A 31 16.73 -4.36 7.73
N PRO A 32 18.04 -4.68 7.75
CA PRO A 32 18.80 -4.91 6.53
C PRO A 32 18.24 -6.11 5.77
N ASP A 33 17.76 -5.87 4.56
CA ASP A 33 17.40 -6.96 3.65
C ASP A 33 18.67 -7.74 3.31
N ALA A 34 18.72 -9.00 3.72
CA ALA A 34 19.74 -9.92 3.25
C ALA A 34 19.41 -10.23 1.77
N LEU A 35 20.07 -9.53 0.86
CA LEU A 35 20.16 -9.94 -0.55
C LEU A 35 21.06 -11.18 -0.61
N GLY A 36 20.53 -12.30 -0.12
CA GLY A 36 21.16 -13.61 -0.20
C GLY A 36 21.23 -14.09 -1.65
N GLU A 37 22.14 -15.01 -1.89
CA GLU A 37 22.48 -15.64 -3.17
C GLU A 37 21.26 -16.27 -3.92
N ASP A 38 20.08 -16.30 -3.30
CA ASP A 38 18.80 -16.79 -3.81
C ASP A 38 18.19 -15.92 -4.92
N ALA A 39 18.49 -14.62 -4.95
CA ALA A 39 17.97 -13.71 -5.99
C ALA A 39 18.46 -14.11 -7.41
N ALA A 40 19.63 -14.77 -7.50
CA ALA A 40 20.22 -15.19 -8.77
C ALA A 40 19.51 -16.39 -9.42
N ARG A 41 18.63 -17.10 -8.69
CA ARG A 41 17.92 -18.31 -9.18
C ARG A 41 16.46 -18.08 -9.57
N VAL A 42 15.95 -16.86 -9.46
CA VAL A 42 14.54 -16.57 -9.72
C VAL A 42 14.28 -16.52 -11.23
N SER A 43 13.46 -17.44 -11.73
CA SER A 43 13.01 -17.40 -13.13
C SER A 43 12.05 -16.23 -13.37
N ARG A 44 11.94 -15.76 -14.62
CA ARG A 44 10.98 -14.70 -14.98
C ARG A 44 9.53 -15.07 -14.62
N ALA A 45 9.17 -16.35 -14.79
CA ALA A 45 7.83 -16.84 -14.46
C ALA A 45 7.58 -16.81 -12.95
N SER A 46 8.58 -17.17 -12.13
CA SER A 46 8.45 -17.12 -10.68
C SER A 46 8.43 -15.68 -10.14
N ALA A 47 9.22 -14.77 -10.73
CA ALA A 47 9.18 -13.34 -10.37
C ALA A 47 7.82 -12.71 -10.70
N PHE A 48 7.28 -13.02 -11.89
CA PHE A 48 5.94 -12.58 -12.29
C PHE A 48 4.87 -13.09 -11.33
N LEU A 49 4.83 -14.40 -11.08
CA LEU A 49 3.84 -15.00 -10.19
C LEU A 49 3.94 -14.46 -8.75
N ALA A 50 5.16 -14.33 -8.23
CA ALA A 50 5.39 -13.75 -6.89
C ALA A 50 4.86 -12.32 -6.82
N THR A 51 5.13 -11.50 -7.83
CA THR A 51 4.63 -10.12 -7.89
C THR A 51 3.12 -10.08 -7.99
N VAL A 52 2.50 -10.91 -8.83
CA VAL A 52 1.04 -11.01 -8.97
C VAL A 52 0.38 -11.36 -7.63
N VAL A 53 0.88 -12.39 -6.95
CA VAL A 53 0.33 -12.83 -5.66
C VAL A 53 0.54 -11.77 -4.57
N ALA A 54 1.73 -11.18 -4.50
CA ALA A 54 2.03 -10.13 -3.52
C ALA A 54 1.14 -8.90 -3.71
N PHE A 55 1.00 -8.40 -4.95
CA PHE A 55 0.11 -7.27 -5.24
C PHE A 55 -1.35 -7.62 -4.99
N PHE A 56 -1.79 -8.82 -5.37
CA PHE A 56 -3.16 -9.25 -5.13
C PHE A 56 -3.50 -9.20 -3.64
N ILE A 57 -2.66 -9.80 -2.79
CA ILE A 57 -2.85 -9.81 -1.33
C ILE A 57 -2.78 -8.39 -0.77
N ALA A 58 -1.82 -7.58 -1.21
CA ALA A 58 -1.64 -6.21 -0.73
C ALA A 58 -2.83 -5.29 -1.08
N GLU A 59 -3.51 -5.54 -2.20
CA GLU A 59 -4.63 -4.73 -2.68
C GLU A 59 -6.01 -5.22 -2.22
N ILE A 60 -6.11 -6.35 -1.51
CA ILE A 60 -7.39 -6.81 -0.97
C ILE A 60 -7.91 -5.83 0.09
N GLY A 61 -9.10 -5.28 -0.15
CA GLY A 61 -9.76 -4.35 0.77
C GLY A 61 -9.28 -2.91 0.65
N ASP A 62 -8.54 -2.56 -0.40
CA ASP A 62 -8.11 -1.18 -0.62
C ASP A 62 -9.30 -0.25 -0.96
N LYS A 63 -9.10 1.06 -0.73
CA LYS A 63 -10.07 2.12 -1.02
C LYS A 63 -10.48 2.14 -2.49
N THR A 64 -9.58 1.77 -3.40
CA THR A 64 -9.88 1.65 -4.83
C THR A 64 -10.96 0.60 -5.11
N GLN A 65 -11.04 -0.47 -4.32
CA GLN A 65 -12.10 -1.48 -4.42
C GLN A 65 -13.46 -0.91 -4.01
N ILE A 66 -13.51 -0.17 -2.89
CA ILE A 66 -14.74 0.51 -2.45
C ILE A 66 -15.20 1.52 -3.51
N ALA A 67 -14.27 2.29 -4.08
CA ALA A 67 -14.56 3.24 -5.16
C ALA A 67 -15.10 2.54 -6.42
N THR A 68 -14.52 1.40 -6.79
CA THR A 68 -14.96 0.59 -7.93
C THR A 68 -16.36 0.01 -7.70
N VAL A 69 -16.65 -0.49 -6.51
CA VAL A 69 -17.99 -0.98 -6.14
C VAL A 69 -19.01 0.15 -6.15
N ALA A 70 -18.65 1.32 -5.61
CA ALA A 70 -19.52 2.50 -5.67
C ALA A 70 -19.80 2.92 -7.13
N LEU A 71 -18.79 2.87 -8.01
CA LEU A 71 -18.94 3.15 -9.43
C LEU A 71 -19.83 2.11 -10.13
N ALA A 72 -19.65 0.82 -9.81
CA ALA A 72 -20.49 -0.25 -10.32
C ALA A 72 -21.95 -0.15 -9.84
N ALA A 73 -22.18 0.39 -8.64
CA ALA A 73 -23.52 0.64 -8.13
C ALA A 73 -24.16 1.88 -8.77
N ALA A 74 -23.37 2.89 -9.15
CA ALA A 74 -23.85 4.14 -9.74
C ALA A 74 -24.13 4.03 -11.25
N TYR A 75 -23.49 3.12 -11.96
CA TYR A 75 -23.59 2.99 -13.43
C TYR A 75 -24.07 1.61 -13.85
N SER A 76 -25.03 1.56 -14.78
CA SER A 76 -25.59 0.29 -15.30
C SER A 76 -24.65 -0.48 -16.23
N ASN A 77 -23.67 0.21 -16.85
CA ASN A 77 -22.71 -0.41 -17.76
C ASN A 77 -21.49 -0.92 -16.99
N LEU A 78 -21.58 -2.15 -16.49
CA LEU A 78 -20.50 -2.78 -15.73
C LEU A 78 -19.20 -2.93 -16.54
N ILE A 79 -19.29 -3.17 -17.85
CA ILE A 79 -18.11 -3.33 -18.72
C ILE A 79 -17.33 -2.02 -18.78
N ALA A 80 -18.02 -0.89 -18.92
CA ALA A 80 -17.39 0.43 -18.93
C ALA A 80 -16.72 0.77 -17.58
N VAL A 81 -17.37 0.40 -16.47
CA VAL A 81 -16.80 0.55 -15.12
C VAL A 81 -15.51 -0.27 -14.99
N VAL A 82 -15.55 -1.56 -15.31
CA VAL A 82 -14.38 -2.45 -15.22
C VAL A 82 -13.25 -1.99 -16.15
N ALA A 83 -13.56 -1.62 -17.38
CA ALA A 83 -12.56 -1.14 -18.34
C ALA A 83 -11.94 0.18 -17.86
N GLY A 84 -12.75 1.11 -17.37
CA GLY A 84 -12.29 2.41 -16.87
C GLY A 84 -11.41 2.29 -15.63
N THR A 85 -11.80 1.48 -14.64
CA THR A 85 -10.99 1.28 -13.43
C THR A 85 -9.70 0.52 -13.72
N THR A 86 -9.76 -0.50 -14.59
CA THR A 86 -8.56 -1.22 -15.04
C THR A 86 -7.60 -0.28 -15.77
N ALA A 87 -8.09 0.51 -16.73
CA ALA A 87 -7.27 1.47 -17.46
C ALA A 87 -6.66 2.52 -16.51
N GLY A 88 -7.46 3.05 -15.57
CA GLY A 88 -6.98 3.98 -14.55
C GLY A 88 -5.85 3.39 -13.70
N MET A 89 -5.98 2.13 -13.27
CA MET A 89 -4.97 1.45 -12.48
C MET A 89 -3.68 1.18 -13.27
N VAL A 90 -3.80 0.79 -14.55
CA VAL A 90 -2.64 0.65 -15.44
C VAL A 90 -1.96 1.99 -15.65
N LEU A 91 -2.72 3.07 -15.88
CA LEU A 91 -2.15 4.41 -16.07
C LEU A 91 -1.47 4.96 -14.82
N ALA A 92 -1.95 4.61 -13.62
CA ALA A 92 -1.32 5.01 -12.37
C ALA A 92 -0.01 4.25 -12.11
N ASN A 93 0.04 2.94 -12.42
CA ASN A 93 1.17 2.08 -12.08
C ASN A 93 2.24 1.99 -13.17
N ALA A 94 1.84 1.99 -14.46
CA ALA A 94 2.78 1.81 -15.57
C ALA A 94 3.91 2.85 -15.58
N PRO A 95 3.67 4.16 -15.36
CA PRO A 95 4.74 5.14 -15.31
C PRO A 95 5.77 4.83 -14.23
N VAL A 96 5.33 4.40 -13.04
CA VAL A 96 6.21 4.04 -11.92
C VAL A 96 7.10 2.86 -12.29
N VAL A 97 6.55 1.84 -12.96
CA VAL A 97 7.31 0.66 -13.42
C VAL A 97 8.33 1.05 -14.50
N PHE A 98 7.93 1.87 -15.48
CA PHE A 98 8.84 2.34 -16.52
C PHE A 98 9.97 3.21 -15.96
N LEU A 99 9.66 4.13 -15.04
CA LEU A 99 10.63 4.93 -14.31
C LEU A 99 11.58 4.05 -13.49
N GLY A 100 11.04 3.09 -12.73
CA GLY A 100 11.83 2.14 -11.95
C GLY A 100 12.81 1.35 -12.83
N LYS A 101 12.35 0.86 -13.99
CA LYS A 101 13.21 0.16 -14.96
C LYS A 101 14.27 1.08 -15.56
N ALA A 102 13.92 2.31 -15.94
CA ALA A 102 14.83 3.26 -16.56
C ALA A 102 15.93 3.76 -15.60
N PHE A 103 15.63 3.83 -14.31
CA PHE A 103 16.54 4.35 -13.28
C PHE A 103 17.11 3.27 -12.36
N SER A 104 16.82 1.99 -12.59
CA SER A 104 17.19 0.88 -11.70
C SER A 104 18.67 0.86 -11.32
N ASP A 105 19.56 1.18 -12.26
CA ASP A 105 21.02 1.17 -12.04
C ASP A 105 21.52 2.37 -11.22
N ARG A 106 20.70 3.41 -11.06
CA ARG A 106 21.04 4.64 -10.35
C ARG A 106 20.26 4.83 -9.05
N LEU A 107 19.41 3.88 -8.65
CA LEU A 107 18.61 3.99 -7.44
C LEU A 107 19.45 3.65 -6.21
N PRO A 108 19.77 4.63 -5.33
CA PRO A 108 20.44 4.36 -4.08
C PRO A 108 19.46 3.67 -3.11
N LEU A 109 19.38 2.34 -3.14
CA LEU A 109 18.46 1.54 -2.30
C LEU A 109 18.50 1.93 -0.82
N LYS A 110 19.71 2.21 -0.29
CA LYS A 110 19.89 2.69 1.09
C LYS A 110 19.16 4.01 1.35
N ALA A 111 19.30 4.99 0.45
CA ALA A 111 18.64 6.28 0.62
C ALA A 111 17.11 6.13 0.50
N ILE A 112 16.62 5.26 -0.38
CA ILE A 112 15.19 4.95 -0.51
C ILE A 112 14.64 4.38 0.79
N HIS A 113 15.33 3.42 1.41
CA HIS A 113 14.91 2.84 2.70
C HIS A 113 14.90 3.89 3.82
N TYR A 114 15.94 4.73 3.92
CA TYR A 114 15.97 5.78 4.93
C TYR A 114 14.87 6.83 4.74
N VAL A 115 14.64 7.27 3.50
CA VAL A 115 13.57 8.22 3.19
C VAL A 115 12.20 7.61 3.46
N ALA A 116 11.97 6.36 3.05
CA ALA A 116 10.73 5.66 3.31
C ALA A 116 10.47 5.48 4.82
N SER A 117 11.47 5.00 5.57
CA SER A 117 11.40 4.86 7.03
C SER A 117 11.10 6.20 7.71
N GLY A 118 11.78 7.27 7.31
CA GLY A 118 11.51 8.62 7.81
C GLY A 118 10.09 9.10 7.51
N LEU A 119 9.59 8.87 6.29
CA LEU A 119 8.22 9.22 5.91
C LEU A 119 7.18 8.42 6.72
N PHE A 120 7.38 7.10 6.86
CA PHE A 120 6.52 6.24 7.67
C PHE A 120 6.50 6.68 9.14
N LEU A 121 7.65 7.06 9.71
CA LEU A 121 7.75 7.54 11.07
C LEU A 121 6.99 8.86 11.25
N VAL A 122 7.21 9.83 10.36
CA VAL A 122 6.53 11.14 10.40
C VAL A 122 5.02 10.97 10.27
N LEU A 123 4.56 10.20 9.29
CA LEU A 123 3.13 9.93 9.11
C LEU A 123 2.54 9.18 10.32
N GLY A 124 3.27 8.21 10.87
CA GLY A 124 2.85 7.49 12.07
C GLY A 124 2.64 8.40 13.28
N VAL A 125 3.58 9.33 13.53
CA VAL A 125 3.45 10.33 14.60
C VAL A 125 2.28 11.29 14.34
N VAL A 126 2.10 11.77 13.11
CA VAL A 126 0.97 12.65 12.74
C VAL A 126 -0.37 11.96 13.02
N PHE A 127 -0.51 10.69 12.65
CA PHE A 127 -1.72 9.91 12.91
C PHE A 127 -1.96 9.69 14.40
N LEU A 128 -0.91 9.43 15.20
CA LEU A 128 -1.03 9.33 16.65
C LEU A 128 -1.44 10.65 17.32
N VAL A 129 -0.84 11.78 16.93
CA VAL A 129 -1.22 13.11 17.45
C VAL A 129 -2.68 13.40 17.12
N ARG A 130 -3.11 13.08 15.90
CA ARG A 130 -4.51 13.23 15.48
C ARG A 130 -5.46 12.33 16.26
N ALA A 131 -5.05 11.11 16.60
CA ALA A 131 -5.83 10.21 17.45
C ALA A 131 -6.01 10.78 18.86
N VAL A 132 -4.93 11.31 19.46
CA VAL A 132 -4.98 11.95 20.79
C VAL A 132 -5.89 13.18 20.77
N HIS A 133 -5.72 14.06 19.77
CA HIS A 133 -6.53 15.28 19.65
C HIS A 133 -8.02 15.00 19.43
N ARG A 134 -8.38 13.87 18.80
CA ARG A 134 -9.78 13.45 18.64
C ARG A 134 -10.39 12.79 19.88
N THR A 135 -9.56 12.43 20.87
CA THR A 135 -9.97 11.73 22.08
C THR A 135 -10.26 12.70 23.23
N ILE A 136 -9.61 13.87 23.23
CA ILE A 136 -9.81 14.98 24.18
C ILE A 136 -10.97 15.85 23.69
#